data_AF-A0A850BBF5-F1
#
_entry.id   AF-A0A850BBF5-F1
#
_cell.length_a   1.000
_cell.length_b   1.000
_cell.length_c   1.000
_cell.angle_alpha   90.00
_cell.angle_beta   90.00
_cell.angle_gamma   90.00
#
_symmetry.space_group_name_H-M   'P 1'
#
loop_
_entity.id
_entity.type
_entity.pdbx_description
1 polymer ?
#
loop_
_entity_poly.entity_id
_entity_poly.type
_entity_poly.pdbx_seq_one_letter_code
_entity_poly.pdbx_strand_id
1 'polypeptide(L)'
;MQRYPLKHASGWASRAALALALGLGLAAAAQESVAQPMPISPRRREIQPPRGVESPRPRGGATFKSSTGLAVAERLLLSDDPEERLRGLERLGSIGTPEAIDALLEAVEQGTAVGRDPRARLLAVRMLAPHVKRDAVRQFIGRELQDASGAEGRGVSSPL
;
A
#
# COMPACT_ATOMS: atom_id res chain seq x y z
N MET A 1 36.12 44.90 16.82
CA MET A 1 36.59 43.51 16.69
C MET A 1 35.40 42.61 16.37
N GLN A 2 35.10 42.42 15.08
CA GLN A 2 34.06 41.50 14.62
C GLN A 2 34.76 40.27 14.02
N ARG A 3 34.46 39.09 14.55
CA ARG A 3 34.84 37.80 13.96
C ARG A 3 33.58 36.94 13.84
N TYR A 4 33.04 36.86 12.63
CA TYR A 4 32.11 35.80 12.24
C TYR A 4 32.87 34.78 11.39
N PRO A 5 33.00 33.50 11.80
CA PRO A 5 33.49 32.45 10.92
C PRO A 5 32.36 31.90 10.04
N LEU A 6 32.42 32.21 8.75
CA LEU A 6 31.72 31.50 7.68
C LEU A 6 32.47 30.20 7.36
N LYS A 7 31.95 29.05 7.80
CA LYS A 7 32.28 27.70 7.31
C LYS A 7 31.02 26.85 7.51
N HIS A 8 30.45 26.08 6.58
CA HIS A 8 30.94 25.31 5.44
C HIS A 8 29.80 25.25 4.39
N ALA A 9 29.98 25.68 3.16
CA ALA A 9 30.50 24.87 2.04
C ALA A 9 29.72 23.55 1.85
N SER A 10 28.65 23.67 1.07
CA SER A 10 27.84 22.62 0.45
C SER A 10 28.69 21.59 -0.30
N GLY A 11 28.68 20.35 0.17
CA GLY A 11 29.25 19.19 -0.51
C GLY A 11 28.19 18.16 -0.83
N TRP A 12 27.26 18.47 -1.74
CA TRP A 12 26.28 17.51 -2.27
C TRP A 12 26.61 17.22 -3.75
N ALA A 13 27.89 17.00 -4.02
CA ALA A 13 28.34 16.57 -5.32
C ALA A 13 28.24 15.05 -5.39
N SER A 14 27.31 14.61 -6.25
CA SER A 14 27.55 13.54 -7.22
C SER A 14 27.99 12.19 -6.67
N ARG A 15 27.03 11.27 -6.52
CA ARG A 15 27.25 9.86 -6.87
C ARG A 15 26.07 9.32 -7.67
N ALA A 16 25.97 9.82 -8.90
CA ALA A 16 25.39 9.06 -9.99
C ALA A 16 26.43 8.02 -10.44
N ALA A 17 26.05 6.74 -10.44
CA ALA A 17 26.59 5.63 -11.24
C ALA A 17 26.23 4.32 -10.53
N LEU A 18 25.90 3.21 -11.17
CA LEU A 18 25.58 2.84 -12.55
C LEU A 18 25.43 1.31 -12.44
N ALA A 19 24.53 0.73 -13.24
CA ALA A 19 24.63 -0.64 -13.74
C ALA A 19 24.43 -1.80 -12.73
N LEU A 20 24.03 -3.02 -13.08
CA LEU A 20 23.42 -3.68 -14.25
C LEU A 20 23.47 -5.17 -13.91
N ALA A 21 22.33 -5.87 -13.82
CA ALA A 21 22.21 -7.33 -13.91
C ALA A 21 20.71 -7.66 -13.85
N LEU A 22 19.99 -7.79 -14.96
CA LEU A 22 19.99 -8.98 -15.84
C LEU A 22 19.98 -10.29 -15.06
N GLY A 23 18.77 -10.72 -14.69
CA GLY A 23 18.46 -12.06 -14.21
C GLY A 23 17.26 -12.60 -14.97
N LEU A 24 17.51 -13.04 -16.21
CA LEU A 24 16.61 -13.78 -17.07
C LEU A 24 16.28 -15.12 -16.39
N GLY A 25 15.00 -15.39 -16.14
CA GLY A 25 14.54 -16.63 -15.50
C GLY A 25 13.20 -17.08 -16.06
N LEU A 26 13.16 -17.32 -17.37
CA LEU A 26 12.04 -17.89 -18.10
C LEU A 26 12.16 -19.42 -18.05
N ALA A 27 11.30 -20.10 -17.30
CA ALA A 27 11.05 -21.53 -17.47
C ALA A 27 9.57 -21.82 -17.21
N ALA A 28 8.86 -21.94 -18.31
CA ALA A 28 7.51 -22.47 -18.37
C ALA A 28 7.50 -23.94 -17.94
N ALA A 29 6.60 -24.29 -17.03
CA ALA A 29 6.10 -25.65 -16.91
C ALA A 29 4.58 -25.54 -16.82
N ALA A 30 3.95 -25.83 -17.95
CA ALA A 30 2.54 -26.14 -18.03
C ALA A 30 2.23 -27.31 -17.09
N GLN A 31 1.24 -27.14 -16.21
CA GLN A 31 0.58 -28.28 -15.58
C GLN A 31 -0.84 -28.34 -16.13
N GLU A 32 -1.04 -29.35 -16.98
CA GLU A 32 -2.32 -29.81 -17.48
C GLU A 32 -3.33 -30.01 -16.35
N SER A 33 -4.38 -29.20 -16.40
CA SER A 33 -5.58 -29.37 -15.59
C SER A 33 -6.40 -30.51 -16.16
N VAL A 34 -6.18 -31.72 -15.63
CA VAL A 34 -7.04 -32.88 -15.88
C VAL A 34 -8.36 -32.62 -15.17
N ALA A 35 -9.38 -32.31 -15.95
CA ALA A 35 -10.76 -32.18 -15.53
C ALA A 35 -11.27 -33.52 -14.97
N GLN A 36 -11.42 -33.61 -13.65
CA GLN A 36 -12.20 -34.68 -13.03
C GLN A 36 -13.70 -34.33 -13.09
N PRO A 37 -14.57 -35.20 -13.64
CA PRO A 37 -16.01 -35.04 -13.57
C PRO A 37 -16.48 -35.21 -12.12
N MET A 38 -17.13 -34.19 -11.58
CA MET A 38 -17.64 -34.19 -10.21
C MET A 38 -18.81 -35.17 -10.03
N PRO A 39 -18.84 -35.97 -8.94
CA PRO A 39 -20.03 -36.67 -8.49
C PRO A 39 -21.03 -35.66 -7.90
N ILE A 40 -22.22 -35.58 -8.50
CA ILE A 40 -23.37 -34.84 -8.00
C ILE A 40 -23.77 -35.42 -6.63
N SER A 41 -23.38 -34.74 -5.56
CA SER A 41 -23.82 -35.09 -4.20
C SER A 41 -25.25 -34.57 -3.97
N PRO A 42 -26.15 -35.37 -3.40
CA PRO A 42 -27.53 -34.97 -3.14
C PRO A 42 -27.59 -33.81 -2.16
N ARG A 43 -28.44 -32.83 -2.49
CA ARG A 43 -28.88 -31.70 -1.65
C ARG A 43 -29.06 -32.11 -0.19
N ARG A 44 -28.03 -31.85 0.62
CA ARG A 44 -28.15 -31.91 2.08
C ARG A 44 -28.95 -30.70 2.52
N ARG A 45 -30.15 -31.00 2.98
CA ARG A 45 -31.11 -30.14 3.68
C ARG A 45 -30.41 -29.02 4.44
N GLU A 46 -30.80 -27.81 4.06
CA GLU A 46 -30.56 -26.55 4.72
C GLU A 46 -30.95 -26.64 6.20
N ILE A 47 -29.96 -26.89 7.06
CA ILE A 47 -30.04 -26.51 8.46
C ILE A 47 -29.57 -25.07 8.47
N GLN A 48 -30.53 -24.15 8.42
CA GLN A 48 -30.31 -22.73 8.60
C GLN A 48 -29.81 -22.52 10.05
N PRO A 49 -28.53 -22.19 10.29
CA PRO A 49 -28.09 -21.87 11.64
C PRO A 49 -28.83 -20.61 12.12
N PRO A 50 -29.10 -20.48 13.43
CA PRO A 50 -29.83 -19.34 13.97
C PRO A 50 -29.16 -18.03 13.56
N ARG A 51 -29.93 -17.18 12.88
CA ARG A 51 -29.64 -15.74 12.77
C ARG A 51 -29.43 -15.22 14.19
N GLY A 52 -28.26 -14.65 14.49
CA GLY A 52 -28.11 -13.89 15.74
C GLY A 52 -26.76 -13.95 16.45
N VAL A 53 -25.66 -14.26 15.78
CA VAL A 53 -24.34 -13.79 16.24
C VAL A 53 -23.81 -12.82 15.21
N GLU A 54 -24.31 -11.58 15.28
CA GLU A 54 -23.49 -10.45 14.89
C GLU A 54 -22.16 -10.61 15.63
N SER A 55 -21.11 -11.04 14.90
CA SER A 55 -19.75 -10.94 15.41
C SER A 55 -19.60 -9.53 15.97
N PRO A 56 -19.28 -9.36 17.27
CA PRO A 56 -19.17 -8.06 17.89
C PRO A 56 -18.28 -7.19 17.02
N ARG A 57 -18.86 -6.25 16.28
CA ARG A 57 -18.06 -5.23 15.60
C ARG A 57 -17.28 -4.54 16.71
N PRO A 58 -15.94 -4.58 16.72
CA PRO A 58 -15.17 -3.98 17.79
C PRO A 58 -15.53 -2.49 17.84
N ARG A 59 -16.31 -2.11 18.86
CA ARG A 59 -16.70 -0.72 19.10
C ARG A 59 -15.46 0.01 19.58
N GLY A 60 -14.78 0.69 18.65
CA GLY A 60 -14.20 2.04 18.79
C GLY A 60 -13.27 2.36 19.97
N GLY A 61 -12.78 1.40 20.73
CA GLY A 61 -11.73 1.63 21.72
C GLY A 61 -10.37 1.33 21.12
N ALA A 62 -9.55 2.36 20.86
CA ALA A 62 -8.15 2.16 20.50
C ALA A 62 -7.47 1.36 21.60
N THR A 63 -7.25 0.06 21.37
CA THR A 63 -6.56 -0.79 22.33
C THR A 63 -5.09 -0.39 22.40
N PHE A 64 -4.42 -0.63 23.52
CA PHE A 64 -2.97 -0.41 23.66
C PHE A 64 -2.16 -1.13 22.55
N LYS A 65 -2.68 -2.26 22.06
CA LYS A 65 -2.09 -2.99 20.93
C LYS A 65 -2.21 -2.21 19.62
N SER A 66 -3.30 -1.49 19.42
CA SER A 66 -3.50 -0.58 18.29
C SER A 66 -2.55 0.61 18.36
N SER A 67 -2.38 1.24 19.52
CA SER A 67 -1.47 2.39 19.68
C SER A 67 0.01 1.99 19.49
N THR A 68 0.43 0.87 20.06
CA THR A 68 1.79 0.34 19.83
C THR A 68 1.98 -0.09 18.38
N GLY A 69 0.94 -0.68 17.77
CA GLY A 69 0.96 -1.06 16.36
C GLY A 69 1.12 0.14 15.43
N LEU A 70 0.45 1.25 15.73
CA LEU A 70 0.51 2.51 14.99
C LEU A 70 1.93 3.09 15.03
N ALA A 71 2.51 3.24 16.23
CA ALA A 71 3.87 3.79 16.39
C ALA A 71 4.94 2.95 15.66
N VAL A 72 4.80 1.63 15.66
CA VAL A 72 5.71 0.75 14.91
C VAL A 72 5.54 0.94 13.40
N ALA A 73 4.30 1.07 12.93
CA ALA A 73 4.01 1.26 11.52
C ALA A 73 4.55 2.62 11.01
N GLU A 74 4.35 3.69 11.78
CA GLU A 74 4.91 5.02 11.49
C GLU A 74 6.44 4.98 11.39
N ARG A 75 7.10 4.31 12.34
CA ARG A 75 8.56 4.13 12.28
C ARG A 75 9.01 3.42 11.01
N LEU A 76 8.27 2.40 10.56
CA LEU A 76 8.57 1.67 9.33
C LEU A 76 8.40 2.53 8.08
N LEU A 77 7.41 3.43 8.06
CA LEU A 77 7.20 4.36 6.94
C LEU A 77 8.33 5.38 6.78
N LEU A 78 9.03 5.70 7.88
CA LEU A 78 10.20 6.60 7.88
C LEU A 78 11.50 5.90 7.45
N SER A 79 11.48 4.59 7.19
CA SER A 79 12.66 3.85 6.76
C SER A 79 13.08 4.20 5.32
N ASP A 80 14.39 4.19 5.09
CA ASP A 80 14.96 4.30 3.76
C ASP A 80 14.74 3.02 2.94
N ASP A 81 14.51 1.87 3.59
CA ASP A 81 14.22 0.60 2.91
C ASP A 81 12.77 0.59 2.37
N PRO A 82 12.56 0.47 1.04
CA PRO A 82 11.23 0.35 0.46
C PRO A 82 10.43 -0.83 1.03
N GLU A 83 11.06 -1.95 1.34
CA GLU A 83 10.35 -3.12 1.87
C GLU A 83 9.85 -2.88 3.31
N GLU A 84 10.59 -2.11 4.12
CA GLU A 84 10.10 -1.67 5.43
C GLU A 84 8.90 -0.74 5.30
N ARG A 85 8.91 0.19 4.35
CA ARG A 85 7.77 1.08 4.12
C ARG A 85 6.51 0.32 3.71
N LEU A 86 6.64 -0.69 2.84
CA LEU A 86 5.52 -1.57 2.47
C LEU A 86 4.96 -2.30 3.69
N ARG A 87 5.84 -2.86 4.54
CA ARG A 87 5.41 -3.49 5.82
C ARG A 87 4.70 -2.50 6.74
N GLY A 88 5.14 -1.24 6.77
CA GLY A 88 4.46 -0.15 7.49
C GLY A 88 3.03 0.06 7.01
N LEU A 89 2.84 0.18 5.69
CA LEU A 89 1.51 0.32 5.08
C LEU A 89 0.60 -0.88 5.35
N GLU A 90 1.12 -2.10 5.21
CA GLU A 90 0.37 -3.32 5.51
C GLU A 90 -0.11 -3.35 6.95
N ARG A 91 0.77 -2.92 7.87
CA ARG A 91 0.46 -2.88 9.30
C ARG A 91 -0.62 -1.84 9.60
N LEU A 92 -0.55 -0.63 9.03
CA LEU A 92 -1.59 0.39 9.17
C LEU A 92 -2.94 -0.10 8.66
N GLY A 93 -2.99 -0.68 7.45
CA GLY A 93 -4.23 -1.20 6.90
C GLY A 93 -4.81 -2.37 7.70
N SER A 94 -3.95 -3.22 8.29
CA SER A 94 -4.38 -4.33 9.14
C SER A 94 -4.93 -3.88 10.50
N ILE A 95 -4.50 -2.72 11.01
CA ILE A 95 -5.05 -2.13 12.24
C ILE A 95 -6.48 -1.65 11.99
N GLY A 96 -6.73 -0.98 10.86
CA GLY A 96 -8.07 -0.62 10.39
C GLY A 96 -8.85 0.35 11.28
N THR A 97 -8.21 0.95 12.29
CA THR A 97 -8.83 2.01 13.11
C THR A 97 -8.87 3.32 12.33
N PRO A 98 -9.80 4.24 12.64
CA PRO A 98 -9.88 5.53 11.95
C PRO A 98 -8.54 6.27 11.90
N GLU A 99 -7.79 6.25 12.99
CA GLU A 99 -6.48 6.90 13.13
C GLU A 99 -5.43 6.24 12.23
N ALA A 100 -5.42 4.90 12.14
CA ALA A 100 -4.50 4.18 11.26
C ALA A 100 -4.79 4.44 9.78
N ILE A 101 -6.07 4.60 9.42
CA ILE A 101 -6.49 4.97 8.07
C ILE A 101 -6.08 6.41 7.73
N ASP A 102 -6.17 7.33 8.69
CA ASP A 102 -5.75 8.71 8.49
C ASP A 102 -4.22 8.81 8.34
N ALA A 103 -3.46 8.08 9.18
CA ALA A 103 -2.01 7.96 9.04
C ALA A 103 -1.60 7.32 7.70
N LEU A 104 -2.35 6.33 7.21
CA LEU A 104 -2.10 5.71 5.91
C LEU A 104 -2.32 6.71 4.77
N LEU A 105 -3.39 7.50 4.82
CA LEU A 105 -3.66 8.58 3.85
C LEU A 105 -2.53 9.61 3.85
N GLU A 106 -2.15 10.11 5.03
CA GLU A 106 -1.05 11.09 5.16
C GLU A 106 0.26 10.54 4.60
N ALA A 107 0.56 9.26 4.85
CA ALA A 107 1.77 8.62 4.36
C ALA A 107 1.83 8.59 2.82
N VAL A 108 0.71 8.41 2.13
CA VAL A 108 0.68 8.26 0.66
C VAL A 108 0.39 9.56 -0.09
N GLU A 109 -0.02 10.61 0.61
CA GLU A 109 -0.16 11.94 0.01
C GLU A 109 1.20 12.55 -0.40
N GLN A 110 1.13 13.55 -1.27
CA GLN A 110 2.25 13.99 -2.09
C GLN A 110 3.42 14.54 -1.25
N GLY A 111 4.62 14.03 -1.51
CA GLY A 111 5.87 14.56 -0.96
C GLY A 111 6.70 13.57 -0.15
N THR A 112 6.11 12.46 0.28
CA THR A 112 6.79 11.40 1.01
C THR A 112 7.50 10.42 0.07
N ALA A 113 8.46 9.64 0.59
CA ALA A 113 9.08 8.55 -0.16
C ALA A 113 8.07 7.45 -0.55
N VAL A 114 7.02 7.28 0.26
CA VAL A 114 5.93 6.33 0.06
C VAL A 114 5.03 6.77 -1.11
N GLY A 115 4.63 8.04 -1.16
CA GLY A 115 3.77 8.56 -2.22
C GLY A 115 4.41 8.58 -3.62
N ARG A 116 5.75 8.48 -3.70
CA ARG A 116 6.48 8.39 -4.98
C ARG A 116 6.65 6.96 -5.48
N ASP A 117 6.44 5.96 -4.63
CA ASP A 117 6.61 4.55 -4.99
C ASP A 117 5.28 3.98 -5.54
N PRO A 118 5.22 3.54 -6.81
CA PRO A 118 4.00 3.01 -7.40
C PRO A 118 3.51 1.73 -6.71
N ARG A 119 4.41 0.90 -6.16
CA ARG A 119 4.02 -0.31 -5.41
C ARG A 119 3.33 0.07 -4.12
N ALA A 120 3.89 1.04 -3.41
CA ALA A 120 3.33 1.55 -2.16
C ALA A 120 1.96 2.20 -2.39
N ARG A 121 1.79 3.00 -3.46
CA ARG A 121 0.49 3.58 -3.84
C ARG A 121 -0.57 2.50 -4.12
N LEU A 122 -0.24 1.48 -4.92
CA LEU A 122 -1.18 0.37 -5.20
C LEU A 122 -1.58 -0.38 -3.93
N LEU A 123 -0.61 -0.65 -3.06
CA LEU A 123 -0.86 -1.29 -1.77
C LEU A 123 -1.78 -0.42 -0.90
N ALA A 124 -1.53 0.89 -0.82
CA ALA A 124 -2.35 1.83 -0.08
C ALA A 124 -3.80 1.85 -0.61
N VAL A 125 -4.00 1.91 -1.94
CA VAL A 125 -5.33 1.82 -2.55
C VAL A 125 -6.05 0.53 -2.15
N ARG A 126 -5.36 -0.62 -2.17
CA ARG A 126 -5.92 -1.91 -1.75
C ARG A 126 -6.34 -1.90 -0.28
N MET A 127 -5.52 -1.34 0.60
CA MET A 127 -5.80 -1.26 2.03
C MET A 127 -6.91 -0.26 2.36
N LEU A 128 -7.04 0.82 1.58
CA LEU A 128 -8.06 1.84 1.75
C LEU A 128 -9.41 1.46 1.14
N ALA A 129 -9.46 0.58 0.15
CA ALA A 129 -10.69 0.21 -0.55
C ALA A 129 -11.87 -0.21 0.37
N PRO A 130 -11.67 -0.99 1.45
CA PRO A 130 -12.75 -1.31 2.40
C PRO A 130 -13.33 -0.09 3.14
N HIS A 131 -12.58 1.02 3.18
CA HIS A 131 -12.90 2.24 3.91
C HIS A 131 -13.45 3.37 3.03
N VAL A 132 -13.88 3.07 1.80
CA VAL A 132 -14.45 4.01 0.81
C VAL A 132 -15.69 4.77 1.29
N LYS A 133 -16.27 4.40 2.44
CA LYS A 133 -17.36 5.18 3.07
C LYS A 133 -16.87 6.52 3.64
N ARG A 134 -15.57 6.69 3.88
CA ARG A 134 -14.97 7.98 4.29
C ARG A 134 -14.71 8.86 3.07
N ASP A 135 -15.08 10.13 3.13
CA ASP A 135 -14.88 11.10 2.04
C ASP A 135 -13.42 11.23 1.61
N ALA A 136 -12.50 11.38 2.56
CA ALA A 136 -11.07 11.50 2.26
C ALA A 136 -10.53 10.31 1.47
N VAL A 137 -10.96 9.09 1.82
CA VAL A 137 -10.58 7.87 1.10
C VAL A 137 -11.13 7.86 -0.33
N ARG A 138 -12.39 8.27 -0.53
CA ARG A 138 -12.97 8.40 -1.88
C ARG A 138 -12.21 9.39 -2.75
N GLN A 139 -11.88 10.54 -2.18
CA GLN A 139 -11.15 11.59 -2.87
C GLN A 139 -9.75 11.09 -3.26
N PHE A 140 -9.06 10.43 -2.34
CA PHE A 140 -7.76 9.82 -2.61
C PHE A 140 -7.84 8.82 -3.77
N ILE A 141 -8.69 7.79 -3.67
CA ILE A 141 -8.82 6.76 -4.71
C ILE A 141 -9.26 7.38 -6.05
N GLY A 142 -10.16 8.36 -6.03
CA GLY A 142 -10.59 9.08 -7.24
C GLY A 142 -9.44 9.78 -7.95
N ARG A 143 -8.56 10.46 -7.20
CA ARG A 143 -7.35 11.10 -7.76
C ARG A 143 -6.38 10.06 -8.31
N GLU A 144 -6.13 8.97 -7.58
CA GLU A 144 -5.25 7.88 -8.04
C GLU A 144 -5.70 7.27 -9.36
N LEU A 145 -7.01 7.05 -9.53
CA LEU A 145 -7.59 6.51 -10.77
C LEU A 145 -7.47 7.50 -11.93
N GLN A 146 -7.61 8.80 -11.67
CA GLN A 146 -7.41 9.85 -12.67
C GLN A 146 -5.94 9.97 -13.08
N ASP A 147 -5.02 9.95 -12.12
CA ASP A 147 -3.57 9.98 -12.34
C ASP A 147 -3.11 8.78 -13.19
N ALA A 148 -3.59 7.57 -12.86
CA ALA A 148 -3.28 6.36 -13.62
C ALA A 148 -3.79 6.44 -15.07
N SER A 149 -4.99 6.99 -15.27
CA SER A 149 -5.57 7.20 -16.60
C SER A 149 -4.78 8.22 -17.44
N GLY A 150 -4.22 9.25 -16.80
CA GLY A 150 -3.41 10.27 -17.48
C GLY A 150 -1.99 9.82 -17.85
N ALA A 151 -1.47 8.76 -17.22
CA ALA A 151 -0.14 8.22 -17.52
C ALA A 151 -0.12 7.41 -18.83
N GLU A 152 -1.18 6.67 -19.14
CA GLU A 152 -1.26 5.84 -20.37
C GLU A 152 -1.32 6.69 -21.66
N GLY A 153 -1.80 7.93 -21.60
CA GLY A 153 -1.95 8.80 -22.77
C GLY A 153 -0.66 9.45 -23.31
N ARG A 154 0.48 9.38 -22.59
CA ARG A 154 1.72 10.11 -22.95
C ARG A 154 2.79 9.29 -23.68
N GLY A 155 2.54 8.01 -23.96
CA GLY A 155 3.59 7.07 -24.38
C GLY A 155 3.74 6.79 -25.89
N VAL A 156 2.86 7.26 -26.77
CA VAL A 156 2.79 6.74 -28.16
C VAL A 156 2.89 7.76 -29.29
N SER A 157 3.01 9.06 -29.01
CA SER A 157 3.25 10.05 -30.05
C SER A 157 4.74 10.22 -30.30
N SER A 158 5.41 9.21 -30.87
CA SER A 158 6.69 9.43 -31.56
C SER A 158 6.39 10.02 -32.95
N PRO A 159 6.68 11.29 -33.23
CA PRO A 159 6.64 11.81 -34.60
C PRO A 159 7.82 11.21 -35.37
N LEU A 160 7.50 10.51 -36.47
CA LEU A 160 8.45 10.16 -37.53
C LEU A 160 8.77 11.39 -38.38
#